data_AF-A0A969BT02-F1
#
_entry.id   AF-A0A969BT02-F1
#
_cell.length_a   1.000
_cell.length_b   1.000
_cell.length_c   1.000
_cell.angle_alpha   90.00
_cell.angle_beta   90.00
_cell.angle_gamma   90.00
#
_symmetry.space_group_name_H-M   'P 1'
#
loop_
_entity.id
_entity.type
_entity.pdbx_description
1 polymer ?
#
loop_
_entity_poly.entity_id
_entity_poly.type
_entity_poly.pdbx_seq_one_letter_code
_entity_poly.pdbx_strand_id
1 'polypeptide(L)' 'MTKESPDRKALCIGHRGACGHAPENTLASIERAIALGCALTEVDVRRTADGALVLLHDESVDRTTNRAGGSWPR' A
#
# COMPACT_ATOMS: atom_id res chain seq x y z
N MET A 1 30.47 -28.57 -6.01
CA MET A 1 30.30 -27.14 -5.66
C MET A 1 28.81 -26.86 -5.54
N THR A 2 28.22 -27.12 -4.37
CA THR A 2 26.79 -26.87 -4.14
C THR A 2 26.59 -25.36 -3.99
N LYS A 3 25.70 -24.77 -4.80
CA LYS A 3 25.25 -23.38 -4.63
C LYS A 3 24.25 -23.35 -3.48
N GLU A 4 24.74 -23.44 -2.25
CA GLU A 4 23.94 -23.09 -1.08
C GLU A 4 23.69 -21.59 -1.15
N SER A 5 22.42 -21.20 -1.29
CA SER A 5 22.01 -19.80 -1.17
C SER A 5 21.89 -19.49 0.32
N PRO A 6 22.34 -18.31 0.80
CA PRO A 6 22.23 -17.96 2.22
C PRO A 6 20.78 -18.09 2.70
N ASP A 7 20.58 -18.44 3.97
CA ASP A 7 19.26 -18.60 4.59
C ASP A 7 18.42 -17.31 4.45
N ARG A 8 17.63 -17.24 3.37
CA ARG A 8 16.79 -16.09 3.04
C ARG A 8 15.42 -16.33 3.66
N LYS A 9 15.19 -15.77 4.84
CA LYS A 9 13.84 -15.66 5.39
C LYS A 9 12.92 -14.98 4.36
N ALA A 10 11.77 -15.59 4.12
CA ALA A 10 10.71 -14.95 3.34
C ALA A 10 10.27 -13.67 4.07
N LEU A 11 10.23 -12.56 3.34
CA LEU A 11 9.73 -11.30 3.87
C LEU A 11 8.21 -11.29 3.75
N CYS A 12 7.52 -11.11 4.88
CA CYS A 12 6.11 -10.78 4.89
C CYS A 12 5.98 -9.26 4.65
N ILE A 13 5.35 -8.89 3.53
CA ILE A 13 5.14 -7.50 3.13
C ILE A 13 3.64 -7.23 3.14
N GLY A 14 3.22 -6.25 3.92
CA GLY A 14 1.82 -5.80 3.92
C GLY A 14 1.50 -5.05 2.64
N HIS A 15 0.76 -5.67 1.73
CA HIS A 15 0.26 -5.04 0.50
C HIS A 15 -0.76 -3.94 0.83
N ARG A 16 -0.42 -2.70 0.45
CA ARG A 16 -1.16 -1.46 0.73
C ARG A 16 -1.44 -1.27 2.22
N GLY A 17 -0.45 -1.62 3.04
CA GLY A 17 -0.60 -1.90 4.47
C GLY A 17 -1.15 -3.31 4.72
N ALA A 18 -2.10 -3.45 5.63
CA ALA A 18 -2.85 -4.68 5.85
C ALA A 18 -4.24 -4.57 5.20
N CYS A 19 -4.32 -4.47 3.87
CA CYS A 19 -5.56 -4.14 3.14
C CYS A 19 -6.73 -5.12 3.35
N GLY A 20 -6.45 -6.36 3.79
CA GLY A 20 -7.48 -7.33 4.20
C GLY A 20 -8.05 -7.10 5.61
N HIS A 21 -7.45 -6.19 6.39
CA HIS A 21 -7.79 -5.93 7.79
C HIS A 21 -8.18 -4.47 8.07
N ALA A 22 -7.77 -3.53 7.22
CA ALA A 22 -8.10 -2.11 7.30
C ALA A 22 -8.09 -1.48 5.89
N PRO A 23 -8.71 -0.30 5.68
CA PRO A 23 -8.75 0.34 4.37
C PRO A 23 -7.35 0.57 3.79
N GLU A 24 -7.12 0.10 2.57
CA GLU A 24 -5.82 0.17 1.89
C GLU A 24 -5.22 1.59 1.87
N ASN A 25 -3.88 1.70 1.89
CA ASN A 25 -3.18 2.98 1.75
C ASN A 25 -3.54 4.04 2.83
N THR A 26 -3.97 3.60 4.02
CA THR A 26 -4.23 4.47 5.19
C THR A 26 -3.23 4.21 6.33
N LEU A 27 -3.08 5.18 7.24
CA LEU A 27 -2.30 4.99 8.47
C LEU A 27 -2.81 3.81 9.29
N ALA A 28 -4.13 3.62 9.40
CA ALA A 28 -4.71 2.48 10.09
C ALA A 28 -4.28 1.13 9.49
N SER A 29 -4.15 1.05 8.16
CA SER A 29 -3.66 -0.15 7.47
C SER A 29 -2.17 -0.38 7.69
N ILE A 30 -1.37 0.68 7.73
CA ILE A 30 0.06 0.61 8.05
C ILE A 30 0.28 0.17 9.50
N GLU A 31 -0.41 0.80 10.45
CA GLU A 31 -0.39 0.45 11.88
C GLU A 31 -0.81 -1.01 12.09
N ARG A 32 -1.83 -1.46 11.35
CA ARG A 32 -2.27 -2.85 11.41
C ARG A 32 -1.21 -3.82 10.87
N ALA A 33 -0.51 -3.49 9.78
CA ALA A 33 0.59 -4.30 9.27
C ALA A 33 1.75 -4.40 10.28
N ILE A 34 2.08 -3.31 10.96
CA ILE A 34 3.07 -3.29 12.05
C ILE A 34 2.62 -4.23 13.18
N ALA A 35 1.36 -4.11 13.62
CA ALA A 35 0.81 -4.94 14.69
C ALA A 35 0.74 -6.44 14.33
N LEU A 36 0.66 -6.78 13.05
CA LEU A 36 0.68 -8.15 12.54
C LEU A 36 2.11 -8.70 12.35
N GLY A 37 3.14 -7.88 12.56
CA GLY A 37 4.54 -8.31 12.43
C GLY A 37 5.04 -8.39 10.98
N CYS A 38 4.42 -7.66 10.05
CA CYS A 38 4.96 -7.53 8.69
C CYS A 38 6.36 -6.88 8.76
N ALA A 39 7.30 -7.40 7.99
CA ALA A 39 8.66 -6.87 7.93
C ALA A 39 8.72 -5.54 7.17
N LEU A 40 7.82 -5.37 6.20
CA LEU A 40 7.69 -4.19 5.37
C LEU A 40 6.19 -3.92 5.11
N THR A 41 5.89 -2.69 4.74
CA THR A 41 4.61 -2.29 4.17
C THR A 41 4.83 -1.68 2.81
N GLU A 42 4.05 -2.14 1.84
CA GLU A 42 3.96 -1.57 0.51
C GLU A 42 2.84 -0.51 0.49
N VAL A 43 3.05 0.55 -0.29
CA VAL A 43 2.12 1.66 -0.49
C VAL A 43 2.18 2.13 -1.93
N ASP A 44 1.05 2.58 -2.46
CA ASP A 44 0.94 3.11 -3.81
C ASP A 44 0.93 4.65 -3.80
N VAL A 45 1.83 5.28 -4.54
CA VAL A 45 1.93 6.75 -4.58
C VAL A 45 1.37 7.31 -5.88
N ARG A 46 0.55 8.36 -5.77
CA ARG A 46 0.05 9.18 -6.88
C ARG A 46 0.34 10.66 -6.61
N ARG A 47 0.17 11.50 -7.63
CA ARG A 47 0.42 12.94 -7.56
C ARG A 47 -0.86 13.71 -7.87
N THR A 48 -1.27 14.65 -7.01
CA THR A 48 -2.42 15.55 -7.21
C THR A 48 -2.17 16.58 -8.33
N ALA A 49 -3.23 17.28 -8.75
CA ALA A 49 -3.13 18.34 -9.78
C ALA A 49 -2.21 19.50 -9.38
N ASP A 50 -2.18 19.84 -8.10
CA ASP A 50 -1.28 20.83 -7.50
C ASP A 50 0.10 20.25 -7.15
N GLY A 51 0.31 18.95 -7.40
CA GLY A 51 1.61 18.31 -7.38
C GLY A 51 2.00 17.62 -6.09
N ALA A 52 1.13 17.58 -5.07
CA ALA A 52 1.33 16.85 -3.82
C ALA A 52 1.30 15.34 -4.03
N LEU A 53 2.05 14.59 -3.21
CA LEU A 53 2.03 13.12 -3.23
C LEU A 53 0.98 12.59 -2.25
N VAL A 54 0.22 11.59 -2.69
CA VAL A 54 -0.84 10.94 -1.91
C VAL A 54 -0.75 9.42 -2.05
N LEU A 55 -1.34 8.70 -1.09
CA LEU A 55 -1.44 7.24 -1.16
C LEU A 55 -2.76 6.83 -1.80
N LEU A 56 -2.70 6.23 -2.99
CA LEU A 56 -3.87 5.77 -3.75
C LEU A 56 -3.41 4.81 -4.86
N HIS A 57 -4.00 3.62 -4.92
CA HIS A 57 -3.63 2.66 -5.97
C HIS A 57 -4.18 3.04 -7.34
N ASP A 58 -5.47 3.35 -7.42
CA ASP A 58 -6.20 3.51 -8.67
C ASP A 58 -5.94 4.89 -9.33
N GLU A 59 -6.28 5.02 -10.61
CA GLU A 59 -6.29 6.34 -11.28
C GLU A 59 -7.51 7.19 -10.89
N SER A 60 -8.56 6.59 -10.33
CA SER A 60 -9.74 7.30 -9.81
C SER A 60 -9.89 7.09 -8.31
N VAL A 61 -10.66 7.96 -7.66
CA VAL A 61 -10.93 7.87 -6.21
C VAL A 61 -12.13 7.00 -5.88
N ASP A 62 -12.88 6.55 -6.89
CA ASP A 62 -14.23 6.01 -6.76
C ASP A 62 -14.30 4.71 -5.94
N ARG A 63 -13.30 3.82 -6.04
CA ARG A 63 -13.34 2.51 -5.38
C ARG A 63 -13.12 2.57 -3.87
N THR A 64 -12.28 3.49 -3.40
CA THR A 64 -11.76 3.50 -2.01
C THR A 64 -12.12 4.75 -1.23
N THR A 65 -12.93 5.64 -1.82
CA THR A 65 -13.41 6.85 -1.16
C THR A 65 -14.92 6.97 -1.29
N ASN A 66 -15.52 7.94 -0.60
CA ASN A 66 -16.94 8.26 -0.71
C ASN A 66 -17.28 9.17 -1.91
N ARG A 67 -16.30 9.50 -2.77
CA ARG A 67 -16.50 10.35 -3.94
C ARG A 67 -16.77 9.47 -5.16
N ALA A 68 -17.79 9.82 -5.95
CA ALA A 68 -18.14 9.13 -7.19
C ALA A 68 -17.88 10.00 -8.41
N GLY A 69 -17.53 9.39 -9.54
CA GLY A 69 -17.32 10.05 -10.83
C GLY A 69 -16.06 10.92 -10.88
N GLY A 70 -15.13 10.73 -9.95
CA GLY A 70 -13.91 11.53 -9.85
C GLY A 70 -12.79 10.88 -10.62
N SER A 71 -12.65 11.20 -11.91
CA SER A 71 -11.36 11.05 -12.56
C SER A 71 -10.37 11.99 -11.87
N TRP A 72 -9.22 11.47 -11.50
CA TRP A 72 -8.15 12.29 -10.96
C TRP A 72 -7.65 13.26 -12.05
N PRO A 73 -7.38 14.54 -11.74
CA PRO A 73 -6.78 15.44 -12.73
C PRO A 73 -5.40 14.90 -13.08
N ARG A 74 -5.15 14.58 -14.36
CA ARG A 74 -3.80 14.24 -14.83
C ARG A 74 -2.92 15.49 -14.85
#